data_AF-A0A293M2S2-F1
#
_entry.id   AF-A0A293M2S2-F1
#
_cell.length_a   1.000
_cell.length_b   1.000
_cell.length_c   1.000
_cell.angle_alpha   90.00
_cell.angle_beta   90.00
_cell.angle_gamma   90.00
#
_symmetry.space_group_name_H-M   'P 1'
#
loop_
_entity.id
_entity.type
_entity.pdbx_description
1 polymer ?
#
loop_
_entity_poly.entity_id
_entity_poly.type
_entity_poly.pdbx_seq_one_letter_code
_entity_poly.pdbx_strand_id
1 'polypeptide(L)'
;MVAAVSAKKSFFLATYSLRYAFVRCAATASSKKGVKKFDIYRWNPEVKGDKPRLQTYDVDLDTCGPMVLDALIKIKNDIDPTLTFRRSCREGICGSCAMNIDGKNTLACICKIEVGGKATKIYPLPHMYVVKDLVPDMCLFYEQYKSVQPWLQKKADVKLGDKQNLQSIEDRKKLDGLYECILCACCSTSCPSYWWNS
;
A
#
# COMPACT_ATOMS: atom_id res chain seq x y z
N MET A 1 -60.39 37.72 -27.55
CA MET A 1 -59.95 39.11 -27.27
C MET A 1 -58.87 39.01 -26.20
N VAL A 2 -57.57 38.96 -26.55
CA VAL A 2 -56.64 40.09 -26.82
C VAL A 2 -56.59 41.02 -25.58
N ALA A 3 -55.49 41.30 -24.87
CA ALA A 3 -54.07 41.59 -25.16
C ALA A 3 -53.24 41.29 -23.87
N ALA A 4 -51.99 40.80 -23.87
CA ALA A 4 -50.69 41.42 -24.19
C ALA A 4 -50.22 42.60 -23.30
N VAL A 5 -48.90 42.61 -23.00
CA VAL A 5 -48.01 43.73 -22.58
C VAL A 5 -47.88 43.95 -21.05
N SER A 6 -46.73 44.11 -20.38
CA SER A 6 -45.30 44.23 -20.68
C SER A 6 -44.47 43.83 -19.45
N ALA A 7 -43.34 43.15 -19.66
CA ALA A 7 -42.29 43.04 -18.65
C ALA A 7 -41.51 44.36 -18.52
N LYS A 8 -41.12 44.74 -17.30
CA LYS A 8 -39.99 45.66 -17.03
C LYS A 8 -39.14 45.04 -15.93
N LYS A 9 -38.02 44.41 -16.32
CA LYS A 9 -36.95 43.98 -15.40
C LYS A 9 -36.12 45.21 -15.05
N SER A 10 -36.09 45.58 -13.77
CA SER A 10 -35.14 46.56 -13.24
C SER A 10 -33.93 45.80 -12.69
N PHE A 11 -32.78 45.95 -13.35
CA PHE A 11 -31.51 45.35 -12.95
C PHE A 11 -30.84 46.28 -11.93
N PHE A 12 -30.91 45.95 -10.64
CA PHE A 12 -30.09 46.58 -9.61
C PHE A 12 -28.82 45.75 -9.42
N LEU A 13 -27.69 46.27 -9.89
CA LEU A 13 -26.35 45.75 -9.61
C LEU A 13 -25.95 46.16 -8.17
N ALA A 14 -26.18 45.27 -7.20
CA ALA A 14 -25.64 45.41 -5.86
C ALA A 14 -24.21 44.83 -5.83
N THR A 15 -23.20 45.71 -5.79
CA THR A 15 -21.80 45.34 -5.63
C THR A 15 -21.51 44.94 -4.18
N TYR A 16 -21.57 43.64 -3.88
CA TYR A 16 -21.09 43.09 -2.61
C TYR A 16 -19.57 42.96 -2.63
N SER A 17 -18.88 43.83 -1.87
CA SER A 17 -17.45 43.69 -1.59
C SER A 17 -17.24 42.58 -0.54
N LEU A 18 -16.83 41.39 -0.98
CA LEU A 18 -16.35 40.34 -0.07
C LEU A 18 -14.97 40.75 0.50
N ARG A 19 -14.93 41.18 1.76
CA ARG A 19 -13.69 41.22 2.54
C ARG A 19 -13.33 39.79 2.95
N TYR A 20 -12.46 39.14 2.19
CA TYR A 20 -11.83 37.89 2.61
C TYR A 20 -10.85 38.18 3.76
N ALA A 21 -11.21 37.75 4.98
CA ALA A 21 -10.29 37.73 6.10
C ALA A 21 -9.25 36.63 5.86
N PHE A 22 -7.99 37.01 5.72
CA PHE A 22 -6.86 36.08 5.69
C PHE A 22 -6.72 35.40 7.05
N VAL A 23 -7.20 34.16 7.17
CA VAL A 23 -6.88 33.29 8.30
C VAL A 23 -5.41 32.89 8.15
N ARG A 24 -4.54 33.45 9.00
CA ARG A 24 -3.16 32.99 9.14
C ARG A 24 -3.17 31.58 9.72
N CYS A 25 -2.85 30.59 8.89
CA CYS A 25 -2.58 29.24 9.33
C CYS A 25 -1.27 29.26 10.13
N ALA A 26 -1.35 29.07 11.45
CA ALA A 26 -0.17 28.93 12.29
C ALA A 26 0.51 27.58 11.96
N ALA A 27 1.74 27.63 11.46
CA ALA A 27 2.56 26.45 11.30
C ALA A 27 2.79 25.81 12.68
N THR A 28 2.31 24.58 12.87
CA THR A 28 2.58 23.81 14.07
C THR A 28 4.07 23.50 14.11
N ALA A 29 4.75 23.88 15.20
CA ALA A 29 6.14 23.53 15.43
C ALA A 29 6.25 21.99 15.48
N SER A 30 6.94 21.40 14.51
CA SER A 30 7.25 19.97 14.50
C SER A 30 8.14 19.65 15.69
N SER A 31 7.66 18.83 16.62
CA SER A 31 8.53 18.24 17.64
C SER A 31 9.60 17.39 16.94
N LYS A 32 10.87 17.54 17.34
CA LYS A 32 11.97 16.75 16.79
C LYS A 32 11.76 15.27 17.10
N LYS A 33 11.55 14.46 16.06
CA LYS A 33 11.38 13.00 16.15
C LYS A 33 12.73 12.27 16.30
N GLY A 34 13.81 12.88 15.83
CA GLY A 34 15.17 12.36 15.97
C GLY A 34 15.49 11.18 15.03
N VAL A 35 16.64 10.54 15.28
CA VAL A 35 17.16 9.45 14.45
C VAL A 35 16.59 8.10 14.89
N LYS A 36 16.15 7.29 13.92
CA LYS A 36 15.66 5.91 14.10
C LYS A 36 16.57 4.93 13.37
N LYS A 37 16.85 3.80 14.04
CA LYS A 37 17.64 2.70 13.47
C LYS A 37 16.72 1.67 12.80
N PHE A 38 17.13 1.18 11.63
CA PHE A 38 16.48 0.09 10.89
C PHE A 38 17.49 -1.02 10.62
N ASP A 39 17.23 -2.23 11.13
CA ASP A 39 18.02 -3.42 10.84
C ASP A 39 17.37 -4.18 9.70
N ILE A 40 17.96 -4.11 8.51
CA ILE A 40 17.35 -4.63 7.28
C ILE A 40 18.10 -5.87 6.80
N TYR A 41 17.35 -6.92 6.47
CA TYR A 41 17.87 -8.12 5.80
C TYR A 41 18.49 -7.76 4.45
N ARG A 42 19.73 -8.19 4.23
CA ARG A 42 20.47 -8.02 2.99
C ARG A 42 20.98 -9.36 2.47
N TRP A 43 20.86 -9.54 1.17
CA TRP A 43 21.49 -10.66 0.45
C TRP A 43 21.57 -10.33 -1.04
N ASN A 44 22.75 -10.54 -1.64
CA ASN A 44 22.99 -10.26 -3.05
C ASN A 44 23.31 -11.54 -3.84
N PRO A 45 22.43 -12.02 -4.74
CA PRO A 45 22.68 -13.22 -5.54
C PRO A 45 23.88 -13.09 -6.50
N GLU A 46 24.25 -11.87 -6.87
CA GLU A 46 25.33 -11.60 -7.83
C GLU A 46 26.72 -11.77 -7.20
N VAL A 47 26.82 -11.74 -5.86
CA VAL A 47 28.09 -11.89 -5.15
C VAL A 47 28.28 -13.35 -4.75
N LYS A 48 29.25 -14.02 -5.37
CA LYS A 48 29.54 -15.43 -5.12
C LYS A 48 29.88 -15.68 -3.65
N GLY A 49 29.11 -16.53 -2.99
CA GLY A 49 29.30 -16.91 -1.59
C GLY A 49 28.76 -15.91 -0.57
N ASP A 50 28.01 -14.90 -1.01
CA ASP A 50 27.35 -13.96 -0.10
C ASP A 50 26.37 -14.68 0.84
N LYS A 51 26.32 -14.23 2.09
CA LYS A 51 25.47 -14.80 3.12
C LYS A 51 24.47 -13.76 3.61
N PRO A 52 23.23 -14.16 3.92
CA PRO A 52 22.26 -13.28 4.54
C PRO A 52 22.81 -12.59 5.78
N ARG A 53 22.57 -11.29 5.88
CA ARG A 53 23.05 -10.45 6.99
C ARG A 53 22.05 -9.36 7.32
N LEU A 54 22.14 -8.82 8.52
CA LEU A 54 21.46 -7.58 8.88
C LEU A 54 22.39 -6.39 8.66
N GLN A 55 21.86 -5.33 8.07
CA GLN A 55 22.54 -4.04 7.96
C GLN A 55 21.70 -2.97 8.64
N THR A 56 22.34 -2.23 9.53
CA THR A 56 21.70 -1.14 10.26
C THR A 56 21.81 0.16 9.47
N TYR A 57 20.70 0.88 9.37
CA TYR A 57 20.63 2.22 8.78
C TYR A 57 20.06 3.21 9.80
N ASP A 58 20.68 4.37 9.89
CA ASP A 58 20.22 5.47 10.73
C ASP A 58 19.46 6.48 9.85
N VAL A 59 18.18 6.71 10.14
CA VAL A 59 17.32 7.61 9.38
C VAL A 59 16.81 8.72 10.29
N ASP A 60 17.03 9.96 9.87
CA ASP A 60 16.44 11.13 10.52
C ASP A 60 14.93 11.20 10.22
N LEU A 61 14.10 11.05 11.26
CA LEU A 61 12.64 11.05 11.14
C LEU A 61 12.06 12.45 10.93
N ASP A 62 12.83 13.51 11.20
CA ASP A 62 12.39 14.89 10.92
C ASP A 62 12.36 15.19 9.42
N THR A 63 13.16 14.47 8.64
CA THR A 63 13.24 14.57 7.17
C THR A 63 12.71 13.33 6.44
N CYS A 64 11.93 12.50 7.15
CA CYS A 64 11.33 11.28 6.62
C CYS A 64 9.79 11.30 6.75
N GLY A 65 9.11 10.70 5.78
CA GLY A 65 7.69 10.42 5.88
C GLY A 65 7.36 9.47 7.04
N PRO A 66 6.07 9.37 7.44
CA PRO A 66 5.67 8.66 8.65
C PRO A 66 5.68 7.12 8.52
N MET A 67 5.77 6.57 7.31
CA MET A 67 5.63 5.13 7.06
C MET A 67 6.99 4.46 6.83
N VAL A 68 7.07 3.16 7.14
CA VAL A 68 8.30 2.38 6.94
C VAL A 68 8.75 2.40 5.48
N LEU A 69 7.83 2.42 4.51
CA LEU A 69 8.18 2.57 3.10
C LEU A 69 8.91 3.90 2.82
N ASP A 70 8.54 4.99 3.50
CA ASP A 70 9.20 6.29 3.33
C ASP A 70 10.67 6.19 3.78
N ALA A 71 10.93 5.50 4.90
CA ALA A 71 12.29 5.23 5.37
C ALA A 71 13.06 4.34 4.40
N LEU A 72 12.46 3.27 3.86
CA LEU A 72 13.11 2.40 2.88
C LEU A 72 13.49 3.16 1.59
N ILE A 73 12.60 4.02 1.10
CA ILE A 73 12.87 4.88 -0.06
C ILE A 73 13.97 5.89 0.26
N LYS A 74 13.93 6.53 1.43
CA LYS A 74 14.96 7.47 1.88
C LYS A 74 16.32 6.81 1.99
N ILE A 75 16.41 5.62 2.59
CA ILE A 75 17.64 4.83 2.66
C ILE A 75 18.14 4.55 1.24
N LYS A 76 17.28 4.08 0.34
CA LYS A 76 17.69 3.78 -1.04
C LYS A 76 18.20 5.01 -1.79
N ASN A 77 17.53 6.14 -1.65
CA ASN A 77 17.86 7.34 -2.42
C ASN A 77 19.09 8.07 -1.87
N ASP A 78 19.20 8.17 -0.54
CA ASP A 78 20.13 9.09 0.12
C ASP A 78 21.34 8.37 0.73
N ILE A 79 21.25 7.06 1.03
CA ILE A 79 22.24 6.33 1.83
C ILE A 79 22.85 5.14 1.06
N ASP A 80 22.00 4.24 0.55
CA ASP A 80 22.42 2.99 -0.08
C ASP A 80 21.51 2.61 -1.28
N PRO A 81 21.88 3.01 -2.50
CA PRO A 81 21.09 2.71 -3.71
C PRO A 81 21.03 1.23 -4.04
N THR A 82 21.84 0.37 -3.40
CA THR A 82 21.80 -1.08 -3.63
C THR A 82 20.65 -1.78 -2.91
N LEU A 83 20.05 -1.14 -1.89
CA LEU A 83 18.91 -1.70 -1.16
C LEU A 83 17.73 -1.97 -2.11
N THR A 84 17.25 -3.21 -2.15
CA THR A 84 16.23 -3.65 -3.10
C THR A 84 14.95 -4.13 -2.40
N PHE A 85 13.80 -3.61 -2.84
CA PHE A 85 12.47 -3.98 -2.36
C PHE A 85 11.41 -3.65 -3.42
N ARG A 86 10.25 -4.31 -3.35
CA ARG A 86 9.10 -4.02 -4.23
C ARG A 86 8.21 -2.92 -3.64
N ARG A 87 7.78 -1.98 -4.49
CA ARG A 87 6.79 -0.95 -4.16
C ARG A 87 6.08 -0.44 -5.41
N SER A 88 4.84 0.02 -5.26
CA SER A 88 4.11 0.69 -6.35
C SER A 88 3.15 1.75 -5.81
N CYS A 89 1.97 1.35 -5.30
CA CYS A 89 0.87 2.28 -5.01
C CYS A 89 1.07 3.23 -3.83
N ARG A 90 1.97 2.96 -2.87
CA ARG A 90 2.17 3.75 -1.62
C ARG A 90 0.93 4.03 -0.73
N GLU A 91 -0.23 3.45 -1.01
CA GLU A 91 -1.45 3.63 -0.20
C GLU A 91 -2.14 2.32 0.24
N GLY A 92 -1.45 1.18 0.08
CA GLY A 92 -1.89 -0.10 0.65
C GLY A 92 -2.83 -0.93 -0.22
N ILE A 93 -3.04 -0.57 -1.50
CA ILE A 93 -3.99 -1.28 -2.37
C ILE A 93 -3.34 -2.32 -3.31
N CYS A 94 -2.08 -2.15 -3.71
CA CYS A 94 -1.44 -3.05 -4.70
C CYS A 94 -0.80 -4.32 -4.12
N GLY A 95 -0.62 -4.40 -2.80
CA GLY A 95 0.04 -5.53 -2.14
C GLY A 95 1.56 -5.67 -2.33
N SER A 96 2.21 -4.88 -3.20
CA SER A 96 3.60 -5.12 -3.60
C SER A 96 4.65 -5.00 -2.48
N CYS A 97 4.42 -4.16 -1.47
CA CYS A 97 5.39 -3.88 -0.39
C CYS A 97 5.16 -4.72 0.87
N ALA A 98 4.62 -5.92 0.69
CA ALA A 98 4.47 -6.89 1.76
C ALA A 98 5.84 -7.39 2.23
N MET A 99 6.08 -7.31 3.54
CA MET A 99 7.32 -7.74 4.19
C MET A 99 7.07 -7.98 5.69
N ASN A 100 8.05 -8.53 6.39
CA ASN A 100 8.00 -8.70 7.83
C ASN A 100 8.67 -7.50 8.52
N ILE A 101 7.91 -6.76 9.31
CA ILE A 101 8.35 -5.58 10.06
C ILE A 101 8.11 -5.85 11.54
N ASP A 102 9.18 -5.84 12.33
CA ASP A 102 9.17 -6.14 13.77
C ASP A 102 8.43 -7.46 14.11
N GLY A 103 8.67 -8.49 13.29
CA GLY A 103 8.12 -9.83 13.47
C GLY A 103 6.72 -10.03 12.88
N LYS A 104 6.08 -8.97 12.34
CA LYS A 104 4.73 -9.04 11.79
C LYS A 104 4.73 -8.80 10.28
N ASN A 105 3.99 -9.64 9.54
CA ASN A 105 3.78 -9.42 8.12
C ASN A 105 2.80 -8.26 7.93
N THR A 106 3.21 -7.25 7.18
CA THR A 106 2.39 -6.07 6.90
C THR A 106 2.86 -5.39 5.62
N LEU A 107 2.16 -4.33 5.21
CA LEU A 107 2.53 -3.50 4.08
C LEU A 107 3.34 -2.30 4.58
N ALA A 108 4.58 -2.16 4.09
CA ALA A 108 5.47 -1.08 4.52
C ALA A 108 4.88 0.33 4.31
N CYS A 109 4.02 0.52 3.30
CA CYS A 109 3.43 1.82 2.97
C CYS A 109 2.33 2.30 3.92
N ILE A 110 1.81 1.43 4.78
CA ILE A 110 0.80 1.77 5.79
C ILE A 110 1.23 1.36 7.20
N CYS A 111 2.46 0.85 7.34
CA CYS A 111 3.08 0.57 8.63
C CYS A 111 3.78 1.84 9.11
N LYS A 112 3.28 2.43 10.20
CA LYS A 112 3.87 3.63 10.80
C LYS A 112 5.23 3.30 11.42
N ILE A 113 6.17 4.22 11.29
CA ILE A 113 7.44 4.16 12.01
C ILE A 113 7.19 4.44 13.49
N GLU A 114 7.65 3.55 14.37
CA GLU A 114 7.70 3.83 15.80
C GLU A 114 8.83 4.80 16.12
N VAL A 115 8.49 5.94 16.73
CA VAL A 115 9.46 6.98 17.12
C VAL A 115 10.20 6.52 18.38
N GLY A 116 11.54 6.60 18.34
CA GLY A 116 12.40 6.11 19.42
C GLY A 116 12.45 4.58 19.52
N GLY A 117 12.87 4.07 20.68
CA GLY A 117 12.93 2.64 20.96
C GLY A 117 14.09 1.90 20.29
N LYS A 118 13.94 0.58 20.16
CA LYS A 118 14.94 -0.31 19.54
C LYS A 118 14.96 -0.14 18.02
N ALA A 119 15.99 -0.68 17.37
CA ALA A 119 16.04 -0.75 15.92
C ALA A 119 14.86 -1.56 15.39
N THR A 120 14.15 -1.02 14.38
CA THR A 120 13.06 -1.72 13.70
C THR A 120 13.67 -2.75 12.75
N LYS A 121 13.27 -4.02 12.89
CA LYS A 121 13.80 -5.12 12.09
C LYS A 121 12.93 -5.37 10.87
N ILE A 122 13.54 -5.43 9.69
CA ILE A 122 12.84 -5.63 8.42
C ILE A 122 13.41 -6.84 7.70
N TYR A 123 12.54 -7.81 7.42
CA TYR A 123 12.86 -9.04 6.69
C TYR A 123 11.93 -9.20 5.48
N PRO A 124 12.31 -9.99 4.46
CA PRO A 124 11.37 -10.45 3.45
C PRO A 124 10.22 -11.25 4.09
N LEU A 125 9.18 -11.56 3.31
CA LEU A 125 8.10 -12.42 3.78
C LEU A 125 8.68 -13.79 4.26
N PRO A 126 8.23 -14.31 5.42
CA PRO A 126 8.83 -15.51 6.01
C PRO A 126 8.71 -16.74 5.12
N HIS A 127 9.72 -17.62 5.23
CA HIS A 127 9.76 -18.93 4.58
C HIS A 127 9.54 -18.89 3.05
N MET A 128 10.07 -17.87 2.39
CA MET A 128 10.09 -17.77 0.93
C MET A 128 11.52 -17.73 0.41
N TYR A 129 11.75 -18.26 -0.79
CA TYR A 129 13.03 -18.07 -1.47
C TYR A 129 13.23 -16.57 -1.75
N VAL A 130 14.41 -16.05 -1.37
CA VAL A 130 14.74 -14.64 -1.56
C VAL A 130 15.45 -14.47 -2.90
N VAL A 131 14.95 -13.58 -3.73
CA VAL A 131 15.58 -13.22 -5.02
C VAL A 131 16.70 -12.20 -4.80
N LYS A 132 16.47 -11.17 -3.97
CA LYS A 132 17.47 -10.17 -3.56
C LYS A 132 16.91 -9.34 -2.40
N ASP A 133 17.69 -9.10 -1.35
CA ASP A 133 17.29 -8.27 -0.19
C ASP A 133 15.85 -8.60 0.31
N LEU A 134 14.92 -7.66 0.20
CA LEU A 134 13.53 -7.79 0.67
C LEU A 134 12.57 -8.31 -0.41
N VAL A 135 13.10 -8.84 -1.52
CA VAL A 135 12.33 -9.31 -2.67
C VAL A 135 12.26 -10.83 -2.65
N PRO A 136 11.12 -11.41 -2.23
CA PRO A 136 10.94 -12.85 -2.31
C PRO A 136 10.45 -13.30 -3.69
N ASP A 137 10.62 -14.57 -4.00
CA ASP A 137 9.97 -15.22 -5.14
C ASP A 137 8.48 -15.46 -4.82
N MET A 138 7.61 -15.07 -5.74
CA MET A 138 6.14 -15.15 -5.60
C MET A 138 5.51 -16.16 -6.58
N CYS A 139 6.31 -16.86 -7.40
CA CYS A 139 5.81 -17.73 -8.45
C CYS A 139 4.85 -18.80 -7.93
N LEU A 140 5.26 -19.55 -6.90
CA LEU A 140 4.42 -20.59 -6.29
C LEU A 140 3.08 -20.06 -5.76
N PHE A 141 3.09 -18.89 -5.09
CA PHE A 141 1.87 -18.26 -4.58
C PHE A 141 0.88 -17.95 -5.71
N TYR A 142 1.38 -17.44 -6.85
CA TYR A 142 0.55 -17.15 -8.01
C TYR A 142 0.07 -18.41 -8.75
N GLU A 143 0.90 -19.46 -8.81
CA GLU A 143 0.52 -20.75 -9.38
C GLU A 143 -0.62 -21.41 -8.60
N GLN A 144 -0.54 -21.39 -7.26
CA GLN A 144 -1.61 -21.87 -6.39
C GLN A 144 -2.90 -21.06 -6.57
N TYR A 145 -2.82 -19.72 -6.66
CA TYR A 145 -3.98 -18.89 -6.95
C TYR A 145 -4.62 -19.21 -8.31
N LYS A 146 -3.81 -19.46 -9.34
CA LYS A 146 -4.32 -19.87 -10.66
C LYS A 146 -5.02 -21.24 -10.61
N SER A 147 -4.55 -22.17 -9.77
CA SER A 147 -5.07 -23.53 -9.68
C SER A 147 -6.53 -23.61 -9.23
N VAL A 148 -7.01 -22.66 -8.42
CA VAL A 148 -8.40 -22.60 -7.94
C VAL A 148 -9.37 -21.96 -8.94
N GLN A 149 -8.89 -21.66 -10.15
CA GLN A 149 -9.68 -21.13 -11.26
C GLN A 149 -10.50 -19.88 -10.89
N PRO A 150 -9.85 -18.75 -10.51
CA PRO A 150 -10.51 -17.59 -9.91
C PRO A 150 -11.23 -16.70 -10.95
N TRP A 151 -12.16 -17.27 -11.70
CA TRP A 151 -13.01 -16.60 -12.67
C TRP A 151 -14.46 -17.12 -12.56
N LEU A 152 -15.40 -16.36 -13.10
CA LEU A 152 -16.82 -16.74 -13.06
C LEU A 152 -17.07 -17.93 -13.99
N GLN A 153 -17.60 -19.03 -13.45
CA GLN A 153 -17.98 -20.23 -14.20
C GLN A 153 -19.50 -20.36 -14.27
N LYS A 154 -20.05 -20.58 -15.46
CA LYS A 154 -21.50 -20.75 -15.70
C LYS A 154 -21.73 -22.10 -16.37
N LYS A 155 -22.76 -22.83 -15.94
CA LYS A 155 -23.12 -24.14 -16.53
C LYS A 155 -23.75 -24.03 -17.92
N ALA A 156 -24.51 -22.96 -18.16
CA ALA A 156 -25.18 -22.74 -19.43
C ALA A 156 -24.29 -21.94 -20.37
N ASP A 157 -24.35 -22.24 -21.67
CA ASP A 157 -23.78 -21.39 -22.71
C ASP A 157 -24.52 -20.06 -22.73
N VAL A 158 -23.84 -19.01 -22.26
CA VAL A 158 -24.36 -17.65 -22.26
C VAL A 158 -23.48 -16.81 -23.16
N LYS A 159 -24.10 -16.11 -24.12
CA LYS A 159 -23.40 -15.13 -24.95
C LYS A 159 -22.91 -13.97 -24.07
N LEU A 160 -21.58 -13.84 -24.00
CA LEU A 160 -20.92 -12.80 -23.20
C LEU A 160 -21.29 -11.41 -23.74
N GLY A 161 -21.57 -10.47 -22.84
CA GLY A 161 -21.84 -9.06 -23.18
C GLY A 161 -23.27 -8.73 -23.59
N ASP A 162 -24.14 -9.72 -23.85
CA ASP A 162 -25.53 -9.45 -24.28
C ASP A 162 -26.38 -8.78 -23.19
N LYS A 163 -26.21 -9.19 -21.92
CA LYS A 163 -26.91 -8.61 -20.78
C LYS A 163 -26.15 -8.81 -19.48
N GLN A 164 -26.48 -7.99 -18.48
CA GLN A 164 -25.96 -8.11 -17.12
C GLN A 164 -26.48 -9.39 -16.44
N ASN A 165 -25.68 -9.98 -15.55
CA ASN A 165 -26.13 -11.04 -14.67
C ASN A 165 -26.90 -10.42 -13.49
N LEU A 166 -28.11 -10.90 -13.21
CA LEU A 166 -28.88 -10.44 -12.05
C LEU A 166 -28.28 -11.01 -10.76
N GLN A 167 -28.09 -10.14 -9.76
CA GLN A 167 -27.65 -10.50 -8.42
C GLN A 167 -28.41 -9.61 -7.42
N SER A 168 -28.98 -10.21 -6.38
CA SER A 168 -29.65 -9.44 -5.31
C SER A 168 -28.62 -8.70 -4.45
N ILE A 169 -29.06 -7.66 -3.74
CA ILE A 169 -28.20 -6.93 -2.78
C ILE A 169 -27.71 -7.90 -1.68
N GLU A 170 -28.58 -8.78 -1.20
CA GLU A 170 -28.25 -9.78 -0.18
C GLU A 170 -27.18 -10.75 -0.65
N ASP A 171 -27.25 -11.21 -1.90
CA ASP A 171 -26.23 -12.10 -2.46
C ASP A 171 -24.92 -11.37 -2.75
N ARG A 172 -24.98 -10.13 -3.24
CA ARG A 172 -23.77 -9.32 -3.45
C ARG A 172 -23.03 -9.08 -2.14
N LYS A 173 -23.75 -8.82 -1.05
CA LYS A 173 -23.17 -8.57 0.28
C LYS A 173 -22.37 -9.76 0.81
N LYS A 174 -22.66 -10.99 0.38
CA LYS A 174 -21.88 -12.19 0.75
C LYS A 174 -20.43 -12.15 0.25
N LEU A 175 -20.13 -11.28 -0.71
CA LEU A 175 -18.77 -11.10 -1.24
C LEU A 175 -17.94 -10.08 -0.45
N ASP A 176 -18.57 -9.26 0.39
CA ASP A 176 -17.88 -8.27 1.22
C ASP A 176 -16.95 -8.98 2.22
N GLY A 177 -15.71 -8.50 2.32
CA GLY A 177 -14.62 -9.14 3.06
C GLY A 177 -13.83 -10.20 2.28
N LEU A 178 -14.26 -10.56 1.05
CA LEU A 178 -13.58 -11.52 0.20
C LEU A 178 -12.88 -10.86 -0.99
N TYR A 179 -13.58 -10.00 -1.74
CA TYR A 179 -13.06 -9.41 -2.99
C TYR A 179 -12.01 -8.31 -2.74
N GLU A 180 -11.91 -7.82 -1.52
CA GLU A 180 -10.95 -6.79 -1.09
C GLU A 180 -9.52 -7.34 -0.95
N CYS A 181 -9.33 -8.67 -1.07
CA CYS A 181 -8.02 -9.28 -1.06
C CYS A 181 -7.12 -8.73 -2.18
N ILE A 182 -5.97 -8.17 -1.79
CA ILE A 182 -5.00 -7.54 -2.69
C ILE A 182 -3.85 -8.48 -3.10
N LEU A 183 -3.97 -9.78 -2.81
CA LEU A 183 -2.96 -10.80 -3.14
C LEU A 183 -1.53 -10.46 -2.67
N CYS A 184 -1.39 -9.88 -1.47
CA CYS A 184 -0.10 -9.48 -0.90
C CYS A 184 0.70 -10.63 -0.25
N ALA A 185 0.11 -11.82 -0.11
CA ALA A 185 0.68 -13.01 0.53
C ALA A 185 1.05 -12.88 2.03
N CYS A 186 0.76 -11.75 2.71
CA CYS A 186 1.05 -11.60 4.15
C CYS A 186 0.43 -12.71 5.00
N CYS A 187 -0.81 -13.10 4.71
CA CYS A 187 -1.53 -14.14 5.45
C CYS A 187 -0.91 -15.53 5.25
N SER A 188 -0.70 -15.96 4.01
CA SER A 188 -0.09 -17.27 3.71
C SER A 188 1.30 -17.38 4.32
N THR A 189 2.13 -16.36 4.16
CA THR A 189 3.50 -16.34 4.69
C THR A 189 3.58 -16.08 6.21
N SER A 190 2.46 -15.88 6.89
CA SER A 190 2.38 -15.92 8.36
C SER A 190 1.90 -17.27 8.91
N CYS A 191 1.45 -18.19 8.05
CA CYS A 191 0.87 -19.47 8.44
C CYS A 191 1.97 -20.54 8.54
N PRO A 192 2.22 -21.13 9.72
CA PRO A 192 3.20 -22.20 9.86
C PRO A 192 2.88 -23.43 9.00
N SER A 193 1.59 -23.73 8.79
CA SER A 193 1.21 -24.83 7.89
C SER A 193 1.65 -24.56 6.45
N TYR A 194 1.57 -23.31 5.99
CA TYR A 194 2.05 -22.93 4.67
C TYR A 194 3.57 -23.08 4.59
N TRP A 195 4.31 -22.66 5.63
CA TRP A 195 5.77 -22.81 5.66
C TRP A 195 6.21 -24.25 5.37
N TRP A 196 5.54 -25.24 5.96
CA TRP A 196 5.98 -26.63 5.84
C TRP A 196 5.42 -27.40 4.64
N ASN A 197 4.33 -26.92 4.03
CA ASN A 197 3.57 -27.69 3.04
C ASN A 197 3.42 -27.01 1.67
N SER A 198 4.07 -25.85 1.45
CA SER A 198 4.05 -25.15 0.17
C SER A 198 5.26 -25.48 -0.69
#